data_AF-A0A7J2L545-F1
#
_entry.id   AF-A0A7J2L545-F1
#
_cell.length_a   1.000
_cell.length_b   1.000
_cell.length_c   1.000
_cell.angle_alpha   90.00
_cell.angle_beta   90.00
_cell.angle_gamma   90.00
#
_symmetry.space_group_name_H-M   'P 1'
#
loop_
_entity.id
_entity.type
_entity.pdbx_description
1 polymer ?
#
loop_
_entity_poly.entity_id
_entity_poly.type
_entity_poly.pdbx_seq_one_letter_code
_entity_poly.pdbx_strand_id
1 'polypeptide(L)'
;MSSDRKYAEIVKKSVEDEEGLEGFESELHYRLKVFIIRYLIEKLKFSKESIHTEEEIDGSGIIPDIYVEDARKKKKIAIEIETFYGTGPYLWRRLDRKIRNYIDQRYLLSSEVQELWIIVPPLQATLLLKDLVAKQSEIREEFSERGVSNFEVKILTVDLLNMELVPIEKLGDELAKYLPKRKKKSKSVSS
;
A
#
# COMPACT_ATOMS: atom_id res chain seq x y z
N MET A 1 -0.44 -9.88 -23.23
CA MET A 1 0.91 -9.25 -23.16
C MET A 1 1.04 -7.93 -23.92
N SER A 2 0.06 -7.48 -24.73
CA SER A 2 0.11 -6.17 -25.43
C SER A 2 -0.51 -5.00 -24.65
N SER A 3 -1.29 -5.25 -23.59
CA SER A 3 -2.05 -4.21 -22.87
C SER A 3 -1.24 -3.41 -21.86
N ASP A 4 -0.15 -3.96 -21.33
CA ASP A 4 0.56 -3.35 -20.20
C ASP A 4 1.59 -2.31 -20.64
N ARG A 5 2.03 -2.34 -21.91
CA ARG A 5 3.00 -1.37 -22.48
C ARG A 5 2.49 0.07 -22.39
N LYS A 6 1.22 0.33 -22.69
CA LYS A 6 0.63 1.69 -22.63
C LYS A 6 0.59 2.26 -21.19
N TYR A 7 0.61 1.39 -20.17
CA TYR A 7 0.65 1.80 -18.76
C TYR A 7 2.09 1.99 -18.28
N ALA A 8 3.03 1.20 -18.80
CA ALA A 8 4.46 1.38 -18.56
C ALA A 8 4.97 2.77 -19.01
N GLU A 9 4.40 3.35 -20.07
CA GLU A 9 4.69 4.72 -20.52
C GLU A 9 4.33 5.81 -19.50
N ILE A 10 3.48 5.50 -18.52
CA ILE A 10 3.04 6.42 -17.46
C ILE A 10 4.00 6.36 -16.27
N VAL A 11 4.70 5.24 -16.10
CA VAL A 11 5.51 4.98 -14.93
C VAL A 11 6.89 5.61 -15.06
N LYS A 12 7.19 6.57 -14.18
CA LYS A 12 8.57 6.98 -13.90
C LYS A 12 9.23 5.94 -13.00
N LYS A 13 10.49 5.59 -13.33
CA LYS A 13 11.31 4.75 -12.45
C LYS A 13 11.78 5.55 -11.26
N SER A 14 11.73 4.96 -10.08
CA SER A 14 12.33 5.55 -8.89
C SER A 14 13.86 5.40 -8.93
N VAL A 15 14.55 6.37 -8.33
CA VAL A 15 15.96 6.27 -7.97
C VAL A 15 15.95 6.05 -6.45
N GLU A 16 16.20 4.82 -5.99
CA GLU A 16 16.24 4.53 -4.56
C GLU A 16 17.59 4.99 -4.00
N ASP A 17 17.63 6.16 -3.36
CA ASP A 17 18.78 6.65 -2.60
C ASP A 17 18.45 6.67 -1.10
N GLU A 18 18.30 5.50 -0.47
CA GLU A 18 18.27 5.43 1.01
C GLU A 18 19.60 4.94 1.63
N GLU A 19 20.57 4.47 0.85
CA GLU A 19 21.87 3.96 1.37
C GLU A 19 23.14 4.46 0.63
N GLY A 20 23.05 5.50 -0.22
CA GLY A 20 24.23 6.05 -0.91
C GLY A 20 24.86 5.10 -1.95
N LEU A 21 24.12 4.09 -2.37
CA LEU A 21 24.37 3.30 -3.56
C LEU A 21 23.21 3.63 -4.51
N GLU A 22 23.49 4.14 -5.71
CA GLU A 22 22.48 4.37 -6.75
C GLU A 22 21.66 3.09 -6.97
N GLY A 23 20.53 2.99 -6.26
CA GLY A 23 19.70 1.80 -6.20
C GLY A 23 18.67 1.88 -7.31
N PHE A 24 18.85 1.08 -8.35
CA PHE A 24 17.79 0.90 -9.35
C PHE A 24 16.53 0.33 -8.68
N GLU A 25 15.37 0.92 -8.95
CA GLU A 25 14.06 0.38 -8.59
C GLU A 25 13.98 -1.12 -8.93
N SER A 26 13.56 -1.94 -7.97
CA SER A 26 13.44 -3.38 -8.21
C SER A 26 12.37 -3.67 -9.29
N GLU A 27 12.61 -4.69 -10.12
CA GLU A 27 11.66 -5.10 -11.17
C GLU A 27 10.27 -5.42 -10.60
N LEU A 28 10.20 -5.95 -9.37
CA LEU A 28 8.94 -6.23 -8.68
C LEU A 28 8.18 -4.94 -8.36
N HIS A 29 8.88 -3.95 -7.79
CA HIS A 29 8.31 -2.64 -7.45
C HIS A 29 7.76 -1.94 -8.70
N TYR A 30 8.57 -1.88 -9.77
CA TYR A 30 8.15 -1.31 -11.06
C TYR A 30 6.91 -2.00 -11.64
N ARG A 31 6.87 -3.34 -11.65
CA ARG A 31 5.72 -4.09 -12.16
C ARG A 31 4.46 -3.88 -11.34
N LEU A 32 4.58 -3.77 -10.01
CA LEU A 32 3.45 -3.46 -9.14
C LEU A 32 2.92 -2.06 -9.44
N LYS A 33 3.80 -1.08 -9.69
CA LYS A 33 3.40 0.27 -10.10
C LYS A 33 2.58 0.25 -11.39
N VAL A 34 3.06 -0.46 -12.42
CA VAL A 34 2.32 -0.67 -13.68
C VAL A 34 0.96 -1.33 -13.44
N PHE A 35 0.92 -2.38 -12.61
CA PHE A 35 -0.33 -3.07 -12.24
C PHE A 35 -1.33 -2.11 -11.58
N ILE A 36 -0.87 -1.32 -10.60
CA ILE A 36 -1.74 -0.41 -9.85
C ILE A 36 -2.31 0.67 -10.78
N ILE A 37 -1.48 1.27 -11.64
CA ILE A 37 -1.97 2.26 -12.62
C ILE A 37 -3.04 1.65 -13.53
N ARG A 38 -2.81 0.43 -14.01
CA ARG A 38 -3.81 -0.30 -14.79
C ARG A 38 -5.10 -0.50 -14.00
N TYR A 39 -5.01 -0.93 -12.74
CA TYR A 39 -6.16 -1.09 -11.86
C TYR A 39 -6.93 0.23 -11.65
N LEU A 40 -6.22 1.32 -11.38
CA LEU A 40 -6.81 2.66 -11.19
C LEU A 40 -7.60 3.11 -12.43
N ILE A 41 -7.04 2.92 -13.63
CA ILE A 41 -7.68 3.35 -14.88
C ILE A 41 -8.79 2.38 -15.29
N GLU A 42 -8.51 1.08 -15.35
CA GLU A 42 -9.43 0.10 -15.93
C GLU A 42 -10.58 -0.27 -14.97
N LYS A 43 -10.30 -0.41 -13.67
CA LYS A 43 -11.30 -0.84 -12.68
C LYS A 43 -11.92 0.35 -11.96
N LEU A 44 -11.09 1.25 -11.41
CA LEU A 44 -11.58 2.40 -10.65
C LEU A 44 -11.94 3.61 -11.53
N LYS A 45 -11.68 3.55 -12.83
CA LYS A 45 -12.05 4.59 -13.82
C LYS A 45 -11.50 5.97 -13.49
N PHE A 46 -10.27 6.04 -12.99
CA PHE A 46 -9.54 7.30 -12.91
C PHE A 46 -9.05 7.71 -14.30
N SER A 47 -9.03 9.01 -14.58
CA SER A 47 -8.38 9.56 -15.77
C SER A 47 -6.87 9.34 -15.69
N LYS A 48 -6.21 9.23 -16.85
CA LYS A 48 -4.74 9.14 -16.88
C LYS A 48 -4.11 10.43 -16.34
N GLU A 49 -4.73 11.56 -16.62
CA GLU A 49 -4.27 12.90 -16.26
C GLU A 49 -4.35 13.19 -14.77
N SER A 50 -5.13 12.40 -14.02
CA SER A 50 -5.24 12.50 -12.56
C SER A 50 -4.27 11.59 -11.82
N ILE A 51 -3.38 10.88 -12.53
CA ILE A 51 -2.44 9.91 -11.96
C ILE A 51 -1.03 10.41 -12.21
N HIS A 52 -0.30 10.60 -11.13
CA HIS A 52 1.07 11.09 -11.09
C HIS A 52 1.95 10.00 -10.47
N THR A 53 3.19 9.85 -10.94
CA THR A 53 4.14 8.87 -10.38
C THR A 53 5.45 9.56 -10.07
N GLU A 54 6.04 9.31 -8.90
CA GLU A 54 7.32 9.92 -8.50
C GLU A 54 7.31 11.45 -8.61
N GLU A 55 6.18 12.07 -8.24
CA GLU A 55 5.99 13.52 -8.23
C GLU A 55 5.67 13.99 -6.82
N GLU A 56 6.31 15.08 -6.41
CA GLU A 56 6.08 15.69 -5.11
C GLU A 56 4.65 16.24 -5.02
N ILE A 57 3.95 15.94 -3.92
CA ILE A 57 2.60 16.46 -3.68
C ILE A 57 2.72 17.91 -3.22
N ASP A 58 2.31 18.87 -4.05
CA ASP A 58 2.08 20.29 -3.70
C ASP A 58 3.19 20.96 -2.84
N GLY A 59 4.47 20.64 -3.08
CA GLY A 59 5.58 21.20 -2.31
C GLY A 59 5.71 20.66 -0.87
N SER A 60 5.11 19.50 -0.60
CA SER A 60 5.07 18.89 0.73
C SER A 60 6.35 18.16 1.16
N GLY A 61 7.31 18.02 0.25
CA GLY A 61 8.45 17.12 0.39
C GLY A 61 8.09 15.63 0.33
N ILE A 62 6.82 15.29 0.13
CA ILE A 62 6.36 13.90 0.01
C ILE A 62 6.28 13.52 -1.46
N ILE A 63 6.99 12.46 -1.83
CA ILE A 63 6.99 11.87 -3.17
C ILE A 63 6.47 10.42 -3.04
N PRO A 64 5.17 10.16 -3.27
CA PRO A 64 4.67 8.80 -3.37
C PRO A 64 5.11 8.13 -4.66
N ASP A 65 5.10 6.79 -4.64
CA ASP A 65 5.24 5.99 -5.86
C ASP A 65 4.15 6.33 -6.88
N ILE A 66 2.91 6.51 -6.41
CA ILE A 66 1.77 6.96 -7.22
C ILE A 66 0.90 7.92 -6.39
N TYR A 67 0.55 9.06 -6.98
CA TYR A 67 -0.45 9.98 -6.45
C TYR A 67 -1.64 10.08 -7.40
N VAL A 68 -2.84 10.07 -6.84
CA VAL A 68 -4.09 10.26 -7.58
C VAL A 68 -4.79 11.51 -7.09
N GLU A 69 -4.99 12.48 -7.96
CA GLU A 69 -5.77 13.68 -7.71
C GLU A 69 -6.91 13.81 -8.72
N ASP A 70 -8.09 13.33 -8.33
CA ASP A 70 -9.29 13.37 -9.18
C ASP A 70 -10.28 14.41 -8.65
N ALA A 71 -10.31 15.56 -9.33
CA ALA A 71 -11.23 16.65 -9.00
C ALA A 71 -12.71 16.25 -9.16
N ARG A 72 -13.04 15.34 -10.09
CA ARG A 72 -14.43 14.90 -10.34
C ARG A 72 -14.94 14.04 -9.20
N LYS A 73 -14.08 13.15 -8.69
CA LYS A 73 -14.37 12.30 -7.54
C LYS A 73 -14.08 12.98 -6.20
N LYS A 74 -13.50 14.19 -6.22
CA LYS A 74 -13.00 14.93 -5.05
C LYS A 74 -12.11 14.06 -4.17
N LYS A 75 -11.24 13.29 -4.81
CA LYS A 75 -10.46 12.24 -4.17
C LYS A 75 -8.96 12.43 -4.38
N LYS A 76 -8.21 12.44 -3.27
CA LYS A 76 -6.75 12.52 -3.25
C LYS A 76 -6.17 11.29 -2.55
N ILE A 77 -5.42 10.47 -3.28
CA ILE A 77 -4.90 9.18 -2.80
C ILE A 77 -3.39 9.16 -3.01
N ALA A 78 -2.62 8.97 -1.95
CA ALA A 78 -1.22 8.59 -2.05
C ALA A 78 -1.11 7.07 -2.00
N ILE A 79 -0.27 6.48 -2.84
CA ILE A 79 -0.06 5.04 -2.92
C ILE A 79 1.44 4.77 -2.85
N GLU A 80 1.80 3.87 -1.95
CA GLU A 80 3.16 3.49 -1.62
C GLU A 80 3.28 1.97 -1.76
N ILE A 81 4.28 1.50 -2.49
CA ILE A 81 4.54 0.10 -2.76
C ILE A 81 5.67 -0.35 -1.84
N GLU A 82 5.35 -1.16 -0.85
CA GLU A 82 6.32 -1.57 0.16
C GLU A 82 6.80 -2.99 -0.15
N THR A 83 7.99 -3.09 -0.75
CA THR A 83 8.69 -4.35 -0.95
C THR A 83 9.64 -4.62 0.22
N PHE A 84 9.32 -5.64 1.01
CA PHE A 84 9.98 -5.96 2.27
C PHE A 84 11.22 -6.89 2.17
N TYR A 85 11.79 -7.05 0.99
CA TYR A 85 12.94 -7.95 0.81
C TYR A 85 14.23 -7.27 1.32
N GLY A 86 15.04 -8.00 2.11
CA GLY A 86 16.35 -7.51 2.59
C GLY A 86 16.31 -6.57 3.82
N THR A 87 15.13 -6.12 4.26
CA THR A 87 15.00 -5.08 5.29
C THR A 87 14.99 -5.56 6.75
N GLY A 88 14.92 -6.87 7.01
CA GLY A 88 14.93 -7.41 8.39
C GLY A 88 13.88 -6.76 9.32
N PRO A 89 14.15 -6.61 10.64
CA PRO A 89 13.22 -6.00 11.60
C PRO A 89 12.98 -4.49 11.38
N TYR A 90 13.71 -3.84 10.46
CA TYR A 90 13.54 -2.41 10.16
C TYR A 90 12.27 -2.07 9.37
N LEU A 91 11.56 -3.11 8.90
CA LEU A 91 10.32 -3.04 8.14
C LEU A 91 9.24 -2.18 8.82
N TRP A 92 8.91 -2.51 10.06
CA TRP A 92 7.84 -1.83 10.80
C TRP A 92 8.19 -0.37 11.05
N ARG A 93 9.45 -0.09 11.36
CA ARG A 93 9.95 1.27 11.58
C ARG A 93 9.88 2.11 10.30
N ARG A 94 10.22 1.54 9.14
CA ARG A 94 10.12 2.21 7.84
C ARG A 94 8.67 2.56 7.52
N LEU A 95 7.78 1.58 7.69
CA LEU A 95 6.35 1.78 7.48
C LEU A 95 5.78 2.87 8.39
N ASP A 96 6.14 2.83 9.68
CA ASP A 96 5.74 3.84 10.66
C ASP A 96 6.23 5.23 10.31
N ARG A 97 7.52 5.35 9.93
CA ARG A 97 8.10 6.62 9.49
C ARG A 97 7.33 7.18 8.31
N LYS A 98 7.04 6.34 7.30
CA LYS A 98 6.31 6.75 6.11
C LYS A 98 4.91 7.24 6.45
N ILE A 99 4.12 6.44 7.20
CA ILE A 99 2.77 6.84 7.64
C ILE A 99 2.81 8.15 8.44
N ARG A 100 3.74 8.29 9.39
CA ARG A 100 3.89 9.51 10.20
C ARG A 100 4.25 10.72 9.36
N ASN A 101 5.13 10.59 8.35
CA ASN A 101 5.45 11.69 7.45
C ASN A 101 4.20 12.25 6.76
N TYR A 102 3.30 11.39 6.26
CA TYR A 102 2.03 11.83 5.69
C TYR A 102 1.15 12.57 6.69
N ILE A 103 1.08 12.08 7.93
CA ILE A 103 0.30 12.72 8.99
C ILE A 103 0.88 14.09 9.36
N ASP A 104 2.19 14.14 9.62
CA ASP A 104 2.83 15.34 10.13
C ASP A 104 2.85 16.45 9.07
N GLN A 105 3.16 16.12 7.81
CA GLN A 105 3.11 17.08 6.70
C GLN A 105 1.68 17.54 6.39
N ARG A 106 0.68 16.69 6.59
CA ARG A 106 -0.73 17.09 6.47
C ARG A 106 -1.09 18.22 7.43
N TYR A 107 -0.59 18.16 8.66
CA TYR A 107 -0.80 19.23 9.64
C TYR A 107 -0.02 20.51 9.30
N LEU A 108 1.14 20.37 8.65
CA LEU A 108 2.03 21.49 8.35
C LEU A 108 1.68 22.22 7.04
N LEU A 109 1.16 21.51 6.03
CA LEU A 109 1.11 22.01 4.65
C LEU A 109 -0.26 21.94 3.99
N SER A 110 -1.32 21.68 4.76
CA SER A 110 -2.69 21.52 4.22
C SER A 110 -2.78 20.47 3.10
N SER A 111 -1.87 19.48 3.06
CA SER A 111 -1.93 18.44 2.03
C SER A 111 -3.22 17.64 2.21
N GLU A 112 -4.14 17.82 1.26
CA GLU A 112 -5.50 17.29 1.30
C GLU A 112 -5.57 15.79 0.99
N VAL A 113 -4.48 15.03 1.18
CA VAL A 113 -4.50 13.58 0.99
C VAL A 113 -5.54 12.99 1.95
N GLN A 114 -6.47 12.24 1.39
CA GLN A 114 -7.58 11.62 2.12
C GLN A 114 -7.31 10.14 2.38
N GLU A 115 -6.57 9.48 1.48
CA GLU A 115 -6.24 8.08 1.62
C GLU A 115 -4.76 7.83 1.36
N LEU A 116 -4.13 7.04 2.21
CA LEU A 116 -2.81 6.46 1.98
C LEU A 116 -2.96 4.96 1.79
N TRP A 117 -2.58 4.44 0.63
CA TRP A 117 -2.60 3.01 0.34
C TRP A 117 -1.19 2.46 0.38
N ILE A 118 -0.95 1.51 1.27
CA ILE A 118 0.29 0.75 1.34
C ILE A 118 0.06 -0.58 0.64
N ILE A 119 0.73 -0.80 -0.48
CA ILE A 119 0.61 -2.01 -1.29
C ILE A 119 1.74 -2.96 -0.93
N VAL A 120 1.38 -4.12 -0.40
CA VAL A 120 2.32 -5.18 -0.04
C VAL A 120 2.24 -6.31 -1.08
N PRO A 121 3.37 -6.77 -1.65
CA PRO A 121 3.40 -7.91 -2.58
C PRO A 121 2.71 -9.16 -2.01
N PRO A 122 1.98 -9.95 -2.82
CA PRO A 122 1.10 -11.03 -2.33
C PRO A 122 1.77 -12.07 -1.42
N LEU A 123 3.00 -12.49 -1.77
CA LEU A 123 3.73 -13.47 -0.96
C LEU A 123 4.11 -12.90 0.41
N GLN A 124 4.57 -11.64 0.45
CA GLN A 124 4.93 -10.97 1.69
C GLN A 124 3.69 -10.68 2.55
N ALA A 125 2.60 -10.24 1.92
CA ALA A 125 1.31 -10.03 2.58
C ALA A 125 0.81 -11.32 3.25
N THR A 126 0.99 -12.46 2.58
CA THR A 126 0.62 -13.77 3.13
C THR A 126 1.50 -14.18 4.30
N LEU A 127 2.82 -14.02 4.19
CA LEU A 127 3.78 -14.38 5.24
C LEU A 127 3.62 -13.52 6.50
N LEU A 128 3.33 -12.25 6.33
CA LEU A 128 3.20 -11.25 7.41
C LEU A 128 1.74 -10.94 7.77
N LEU A 129 0.78 -11.74 7.30
CA LEU A 129 -0.65 -11.43 7.37
C LEU A 129 -1.10 -11.02 8.77
N LYS A 130 -0.73 -11.79 9.79
CA LYS A 130 -1.13 -11.52 11.18
C LYS A 130 -0.62 -10.15 11.64
N ASP A 131 0.64 -9.86 11.35
CA ASP A 131 1.29 -8.64 11.81
C ASP A 131 0.79 -7.42 11.02
N LEU A 132 0.52 -7.56 9.73
CA LEU A 132 -0.07 -6.50 8.91
C LEU A 132 -1.52 -6.17 9.31
N VAL A 133 -2.32 -7.18 9.66
CA VAL A 133 -3.69 -6.96 10.17
C VAL A 133 -3.67 -6.29 11.54
N ALA A 134 -2.77 -6.72 12.43
CA ALA A 134 -2.55 -6.05 13.71
C ALA A 134 -2.13 -4.59 13.47
N LYS A 135 -1.18 -4.36 12.56
CA LYS A 135 -0.70 -3.02 12.22
C LYS A 135 -1.80 -2.10 11.67
N GLN A 136 -2.62 -2.62 10.76
CA GLN A 136 -3.78 -1.89 10.23
C GLN A 136 -4.76 -1.47 11.34
N SER A 137 -4.91 -2.29 12.39
CA SER A 137 -5.75 -2.00 13.54
C SER A 137 -5.12 -0.94 14.45
N GLU A 138 -3.83 -1.09 14.75
CA GLU A 138 -3.04 -0.10 15.52
C GLU A 138 -3.09 1.29 14.89
N ILE A 139 -2.92 1.38 13.56
CA ILE A 139 -2.99 2.65 12.84
C ILE A 139 -4.36 3.31 13.00
N ARG A 140 -5.45 2.53 12.88
CA ARG A 140 -6.82 3.05 13.04
C ARG A 140 -7.08 3.52 14.47
N GLU A 141 -6.58 2.79 15.46
CA GLU A 141 -6.68 3.16 16.88
C GLU A 141 -5.93 4.46 17.17
N GLU A 142 -4.64 4.54 16.78
CA GLU A 142 -3.83 5.76 16.93
C GLU A 142 -4.53 6.98 16.30
N PHE A 143 -5.13 6.81 15.13
CA PHE A 143 -5.78 7.91 14.40
C PHE A 143 -7.08 8.34 15.08
N SER A 144 -7.85 7.38 15.56
CA SER A 144 -9.06 7.65 16.33
C SER A 144 -8.73 8.42 17.62
N GLU A 145 -7.69 8.01 18.35
CA GLU A 145 -7.25 8.69 19.58
C GLU A 145 -6.77 10.12 19.31
N ARG A 146 -6.12 10.35 18.16
CA ARG A 146 -5.67 11.67 17.72
C ARG A 146 -6.77 12.52 17.06
N GLY A 147 -8.00 12.02 16.95
CA GLY A 147 -9.13 12.72 16.34
C GLY A 147 -9.03 12.91 14.82
N VAL A 148 -8.24 12.07 14.14
CA VAL A 148 -8.06 12.09 12.68
C VAL A 148 -9.23 11.36 12.03
N SER A 149 -10.21 12.09 11.50
CA SER A 149 -11.45 11.50 10.95
C SER A 149 -11.56 11.55 9.42
N ASN A 150 -10.75 12.38 8.77
CA ASN A 150 -10.79 12.63 7.32
C ASN A 150 -9.56 12.11 6.58
N PHE A 151 -8.85 11.13 7.15
CA PHE A 151 -7.71 10.46 6.51
C PHE A 151 -7.70 8.98 6.88
N GLU A 152 -7.55 8.13 5.87
CA GLU A 152 -7.62 6.69 6.02
C GLU A 152 -6.34 6.04 5.47
N VAL A 153 -5.72 5.18 6.26
CA VAL A 153 -4.61 4.34 5.82
C VAL A 153 -5.13 2.94 5.53
N LYS A 154 -4.79 2.40 4.35
CA LYS A 154 -5.17 1.06 3.90
C LYS A 154 -3.94 0.25 3.55
N ILE A 155 -3.74 -0.87 4.22
CA ILE A 155 -2.79 -1.90 3.84
C ILE A 155 -3.51 -2.86 2.90
N LEU A 156 -3.06 -2.89 1.65
CA LEU A 156 -3.64 -3.66 0.56
C LEU A 156 -2.62 -4.65 0.01
N THR A 157 -3.11 -5.71 -0.61
CA THR A 157 -2.29 -6.59 -1.45
C THR A 157 -2.92 -6.75 -2.83
N VAL A 158 -2.24 -7.46 -3.71
CA VAL A 158 -2.66 -7.67 -5.09
C VAL A 158 -3.32 -9.04 -5.26
N ASP A 159 -4.54 -9.06 -5.79
CA ASP A 159 -5.14 -10.26 -6.37
C ASP A 159 -4.85 -10.27 -7.87
N LEU A 160 -3.89 -11.10 -8.28
CA LEU A 160 -3.46 -11.23 -9.67
C LEU A 160 -4.49 -11.96 -10.54
N LEU A 161 -5.36 -12.78 -9.96
CA LEU A 161 -6.37 -13.52 -10.72
C LEU A 161 -7.51 -12.59 -11.13
N ASN A 162 -7.98 -11.77 -10.20
CA ASN A 162 -9.07 -10.82 -10.44
C ASN A 162 -8.59 -9.46 -10.96
N MET A 163 -7.27 -9.22 -10.93
CA MET A 163 -6.60 -7.96 -11.26
C MET A 163 -7.11 -6.82 -10.37
N GLU A 164 -7.11 -7.04 -9.06
CA GLU A 164 -7.68 -6.14 -8.05
C GLU A 164 -6.75 -5.90 -6.87
N LEU A 165 -6.99 -4.80 -6.14
CA LEU A 165 -6.39 -4.56 -4.83
C LEU A 165 -7.34 -5.03 -3.73
N VAL A 166 -6.82 -5.80 -2.79
CA VAL A 166 -7.58 -6.45 -1.73
C VAL A 166 -7.08 -5.97 -0.36
N PRO A 167 -7.96 -5.50 0.54
CA PRO A 167 -7.59 -5.19 1.92
C PRO A 167 -6.97 -6.40 2.62
N ILE A 168 -5.92 -6.17 3.39
CA ILE A 168 -5.17 -7.25 4.04
C ILE A 168 -6.04 -8.09 4.98
N GLU A 169 -7.05 -7.49 5.59
CA GLU A 169 -8.01 -8.17 6.47
C GLU A 169 -8.82 -9.24 5.72
N LYS A 170 -9.11 -9.02 4.43
CA LYS A 170 -9.82 -9.99 3.59
C LYS A 170 -8.94 -11.14 3.11
N LEU A 171 -7.62 -10.95 3.06
CA LEU A 171 -6.70 -12.00 2.63
C LEU A 171 -6.77 -13.22 3.56
N GLY A 172 -6.90 -12.99 4.87
CA GLY A 172 -7.03 -14.08 5.84
C GLY A 172 -8.28 -14.93 5.65
N ASP A 173 -9.42 -14.28 5.38
CA ASP A 173 -10.69 -14.97 5.11
C ASP A 173 -10.61 -15.81 3.84
N GLU A 174 -9.95 -15.31 2.80
CA GLU A 174 -9.73 -16.05 1.55
C GLU A 174 -8.80 -17.26 1.75
N LEU A 175 -7.67 -17.08 2.44
CA LEU A 175 -6.73 -18.18 2.71
C LEU A 175 -7.36 -19.26 3.59
N ALA A 176 -8.20 -18.88 4.55
CA ALA A 176 -8.89 -19.82 5.43
C ALA A 176 -9.81 -20.80 4.68
N LYS A 177 -10.29 -20.45 3.49
CA LYS A 177 -11.11 -21.35 2.65
C LYS A 177 -10.32 -22.55 2.13
N TYR A 178 -9.01 -22.40 1.95
CA TYR A 178 -8.13 -23.41 1.38
C TYR A 178 -7.26 -24.13 2.42
N LEU A 179 -7.11 -23.55 3.61
CA LEU A 179 -6.36 -24.16 4.69
C LEU A 179 -7.18 -25.23 5.43
N PRO A 180 -6.57 -26.37 5.80
CA PRO A 180 -7.27 -27.40 6.55
C PRO A 180 -7.73 -26.84 7.90
N LYS A 181 -9.01 -27.09 8.26
CA LYS A 181 -9.57 -26.67 9.55
C LYS A 181 -8.72 -27.26 10.68
N ARG A 182 -8.15 -26.41 11.53
CA ARG A 182 -7.43 -26.86 12.74
C ARG A 182 -8.36 -27.74 13.57
N LYS A 183 -8.02 -29.01 13.78
CA LYS A 183 -8.69 -29.87 14.76
C LYS A 183 -8.53 -29.19 16.13
N LYS A 184 -9.63 -28.84 16.80
CA LYS A 184 -9.59 -28.39 18.19
C LYS A 184 -8.88 -29.48 19.00
N LYS A 185 -7.75 -29.17 19.65
CA LYS A 185 -7.16 -30.08 20.63
C LYS A 185 -8.22 -30.33 21.70
N SER A 186 -8.71 -31.56 21.79
CA SER A 186 -9.49 -32.01 22.94
C SER A 186 -8.64 -31.77 24.17
N LYS A 187 -9.15 -31.01 25.14
CA LYS A 187 -8.55 -30.95 26.47
C LYS A 187 -8.51 -32.39 26.99
N SER A 188 -7.32 -32.97 27.09
CA SER A 188 -7.12 -34.16 27.92
C SER A 188 -7.39 -33.70 29.35
N VAL A 189 -8.54 -34.09 29.88
CA VAL A 189 -8.79 -34.07 31.32
C VAL A 189 -7.88 -35.17 31.89
N SER A 190 -6.74 -34.78 32.46
CA SER A 190 -5.99 -35.66 33.34
C SER A 190 -6.63 -35.58 34.73
N SER A 191 -7.16 -36.72 35.15
CA SER A 191 -7.66 -37.03 36.49
C SER A 191 -6.59 -36.92 37.57
#